data_AF-A0A935L7Q0-F1
#
_entry.id   AF-A0A935L7Q0-F1
#
_cell.length_a   1.000
_cell.length_b   1.000
_cell.length_c   1.000
_cell.angle_alpha   90.00
_cell.angle_beta   90.00
_cell.angle_gamma   90.00
#
_symmetry.space_group_name_H-M   'P 1'
#
loop_
_entity.id
_entity.type
_entity.pdbx_description
1 polymer ?
#
loop_
_entity_poly.entity_id
_entity_poly.type
_entity_poly.pdbx_seq_one_letter_code
_entity_poly.pdbx_strand_id
1 'polypeptide(L)'
;MPTTVNPDVIFLGLTAKDLLIAGGWFFTIIGWLVSNGQANNREKRKETRAEIDTCIKLLAELVIKSRTYFGTPATDSSEKSRASEIRFELHRLITRIERLERKYAQFDVIGACGELMDAVSGDPFESATREILLADSDLMLKIESDTHALINQLEDGFVKTFG
;
A
#
# COMPACT_ATOMS: atom_id res chain seq x y z
N MET A 1 -11.71 42.94 -54.79
CA MET A 1 -12.96 42.22 -55.13
C MET A 1 -13.04 40.99 -54.23
N PRO A 2 -14.08 40.83 -53.40
CA PRO A 2 -14.22 39.68 -52.51
C PRO A 2 -14.78 38.48 -53.28
N THR A 3 -14.04 37.36 -53.27
CA THR A 3 -14.48 36.07 -53.80
C THR A 3 -15.47 35.45 -52.82
N THR A 4 -16.75 35.40 -53.21
CA THR A 4 -17.80 34.70 -52.46
C THR A 4 -17.58 33.20 -52.60
N VAL A 5 -17.04 32.56 -51.56
CA VAL A 5 -16.93 31.09 -51.48
C VAL A 5 -18.33 30.55 -51.22
N ASN A 6 -18.81 29.69 -52.13
CA ASN A 6 -20.16 29.14 -52.09
C ASN A 6 -20.21 27.98 -51.05
N PRO A 7 -20.94 28.12 -49.93
CA PRO A 7 -20.91 27.16 -48.82
C PRO A 7 -21.49 25.78 -49.20
N ASP A 8 -22.29 25.70 -50.25
CA ASP A 8 -22.95 24.47 -50.69
C ASP A 8 -21.96 23.43 -51.27
N VAL A 9 -20.78 23.85 -51.73
CA VAL A 9 -19.77 22.93 -52.29
C VAL A 9 -19.02 22.17 -51.21
N ILE A 10 -19.05 22.64 -49.96
CA ILE A 10 -18.31 22.03 -48.84
C ILE A 10 -19.05 20.80 -48.28
N PHE A 11 -20.37 20.74 -48.40
CA PHE A 11 -21.19 19.65 -47.83
C PHE A 11 -21.49 18.49 -48.80
N LEU A 12 -21.17 18.62 -50.10
CA LEU A 12 -21.59 17.67 -51.14
C LEU A 12 -20.68 16.45 -51.33
N GLY A 13 -19.59 16.33 -50.57
CA GLY A 13 -18.60 15.26 -50.72
C GLY A 13 -18.62 14.16 -49.65
N LEU A 14 -19.37 14.31 -48.55
CA LEU A 14 -19.38 13.32 -47.48
C LEU A 14 -20.43 12.25 -47.80
N THR A 15 -20.00 11.09 -48.31
CA THR A 15 -20.92 9.99 -48.56
C THR A 15 -21.26 9.30 -47.24
N ALA A 16 -22.44 8.67 -47.13
CA ALA A 16 -22.81 7.89 -45.95
C ALA A 16 -21.76 6.81 -45.59
N LYS A 17 -20.98 6.34 -46.57
CA LYS A 17 -19.88 5.39 -46.39
C LYS A 17 -18.72 6.00 -45.61
N ASP A 18 -18.36 7.25 -45.90
CA ASP A 18 -17.27 7.96 -45.20
C ASP A 18 -17.62 8.19 -43.73
N LEU A 19 -18.90 8.47 -43.44
CA LEU A 19 -19.39 8.62 -42.07
C LEU A 19 -19.41 7.29 -41.31
N LEU A 20 -19.71 6.17 -41.98
CA LEU A 20 -19.61 4.83 -41.39
C LEU A 20 -18.14 4.45 -41.10
N ILE A 21 -17.22 4.75 -42.02
CA ILE A 21 -15.78 4.50 -41.82
C ILE A 21 -15.24 5.34 -40.67
N ALA A 22 -15.57 6.64 -40.64
CA ALA A 22 -15.17 7.55 -39.56
C ALA A 22 -15.77 7.12 -38.22
N GLY A 23 -17.03 6.70 -38.20
CA GLY A 23 -17.71 6.16 -37.02
C GLY A 23 -17.00 4.90 -36.50
N GLY A 24 -16.62 3.98 -37.38
CA GLY A 24 -15.86 2.78 -37.03
C GLY A 24 -14.54 3.12 -36.33
N TRP A 25 -13.74 4.02 -36.91
CA TRP A 25 -12.49 4.50 -36.30
C TRP A 25 -12.70 5.19 -34.96
N PHE A 26 -13.75 6.00 -34.83
CA PHE A 26 -14.10 6.67 -33.58
C PHE A 26 -14.39 5.66 -32.46
N PHE A 27 -15.20 4.62 -32.74
CA PHE A 27 -15.44 3.54 -31.79
C PHE A 27 -14.17 2.75 -31.46
N THR A 28 -13.29 2.50 -32.43
CA THR A 28 -12.00 1.85 -32.17
C THR A 28 -11.12 2.68 -31.23
N ILE A 29 -11.03 4.00 -31.43
CA ILE A 29 -10.24 4.88 -30.57
C ILE A 29 -10.82 4.89 -29.15
N ILE A 30 -12.14 4.99 -28.99
CA ILE A 30 -12.79 4.91 -27.67
C ILE A 30 -12.51 3.56 -27.02
N GLY A 31 -12.69 2.46 -27.74
CA GLY A 31 -12.43 1.12 -27.24
C GLY A 31 -10.99 0.94 -26.77
N TRP A 32 -10.03 1.49 -27.52
CA TRP A 32 -8.61 1.48 -27.16
C TRP A 32 -8.34 2.29 -25.89
N LEU A 33 -8.91 3.50 -25.76
CA LEU A 33 -8.75 4.33 -24.56
C LEU A 33 -9.32 3.63 -23.31
N VAL A 34 -10.50 3.01 -23.43
CA VAL A 34 -11.12 2.25 -22.32
C VAL A 34 -10.26 1.04 -21.96
N SER A 35 -9.80 0.27 -22.94
CA SER A 35 -8.94 -0.91 -22.73
C SER A 35 -7.63 -0.53 -22.04
N ASN A 36 -6.97 0.53 -22.49
CA ASN A 36 -5.75 1.03 -21.86
C ASN A 36 -5.98 1.52 -20.43
N GLY A 37 -7.12 2.18 -20.16
CA GLY A 37 -7.50 2.58 -18.81
C GLY A 37 -7.65 1.37 -17.87
N GLN A 38 -8.33 0.32 -18.33
CA GLN A 38 -8.49 -0.92 -17.56
C GLN A 38 -7.15 -1.62 -17.32
N ALA A 39 -6.29 -1.69 -18.33
CA ALA A 39 -4.95 -2.27 -18.21
C ALA A 39 -4.12 -1.51 -17.15
N ASN A 40 -4.11 -0.19 -17.20
CA ASN A 40 -3.37 0.64 -16.23
C ASN A 40 -3.91 0.48 -14.80
N ASN A 41 -5.23 0.41 -14.62
CA ASN A 41 -5.82 0.19 -13.29
C ASN A 41 -5.49 -1.19 -12.74
N ARG A 42 -5.46 -2.23 -13.60
CA ARG A 42 -5.07 -3.58 -13.20
C ARG A 42 -3.62 -3.63 -12.73
N GLU A 43 -2.71 -2.96 -13.43
CA GLU A 43 -1.30 -2.93 -13.00
C GLU A 43 -1.13 -2.16 -11.69
N LYS A 44 -1.78 -0.99 -11.53
CA LYS A 44 -1.78 -0.25 -10.26
C LYS A 44 -2.28 -1.08 -9.08
N ARG A 45 -3.35 -1.86 -9.30
CA ARG A 45 -3.90 -2.76 -8.27
C ARG A 45 -2.89 -3.83 -7.86
N LYS A 46 -2.19 -4.45 -8.83
CA LYS A 46 -1.16 -5.46 -8.54
C LYS A 46 0.04 -4.88 -7.81
N GLU A 47 0.54 -3.73 -8.25
CA GLU A 47 1.66 -3.04 -7.59
C GLU A 47 1.30 -2.71 -6.13
N THR A 48 0.09 -2.19 -5.91
CA THR A 48 -0.36 -1.84 -4.56
C THR A 48 -0.54 -3.09 -3.69
N ARG A 49 -1.06 -4.18 -4.28
CA ARG A 49 -1.16 -5.47 -3.57
C ARG A 49 0.20 -6.00 -3.15
N ALA A 50 1.20 -5.95 -4.04
CA ALA A 50 2.54 -6.41 -3.75
C ALA A 50 3.21 -5.59 -2.63
N GLU A 51 2.94 -4.28 -2.58
CA GLU A 51 3.43 -3.42 -1.50
C GLU A 51 2.79 -3.77 -0.14
N ILE A 52 1.48 -4.04 -0.11
CA ILE A 52 0.77 -4.50 1.09
C ILE A 52 1.29 -5.85 1.55
N ASP A 53 1.42 -6.83 0.65
CA ASP A 53 1.96 -8.16 0.98
C ASP A 53 3.39 -8.04 1.54
N THR A 54 4.18 -7.08 1.05
CA THR A 54 5.51 -6.78 1.61
C THR A 54 5.41 -6.21 3.03
N CYS A 55 4.47 -5.31 3.31
CA CYS A 55 4.24 -4.79 4.66
C CYS A 55 3.79 -5.89 5.62
N ILE A 56 2.86 -6.76 5.20
CA ILE A 56 2.39 -7.92 5.98
C ILE A 56 3.56 -8.86 6.31
N LYS A 57 4.45 -9.10 5.36
CA LYS A 57 5.66 -9.91 5.60
C LYS A 57 6.59 -9.25 6.64
N LEU A 58 6.84 -7.95 6.53
CA LEU A 58 7.64 -7.22 7.51
C LEU A 58 7.02 -7.26 8.91
N LEU A 59 5.70 -7.17 9.02
CA LEU A 59 4.97 -7.31 10.27
C LEU A 59 5.16 -8.68 10.91
N ALA A 60 5.01 -9.76 10.13
CA ALA A 60 5.25 -11.11 10.62
C ALA A 60 6.71 -11.31 11.10
N GLU A 61 7.68 -10.79 10.33
CA GLU A 61 9.09 -10.81 10.73
C GLU A 61 9.32 -10.01 12.02
N LEU A 62 8.67 -8.87 12.18
CA LEU A 62 8.77 -8.04 13.39
C LEU A 62 8.23 -8.74 14.63
N VAL A 63 7.11 -9.46 14.53
CA VAL A 63 6.56 -10.26 15.63
C VAL A 63 7.56 -11.36 16.03
N ILE A 64 8.15 -12.07 15.06
CA ILE A 64 9.14 -13.11 15.33
C ILE A 64 10.38 -12.53 16.01
N LYS A 65 10.90 -11.40 15.51
CA LYS A 65 12.04 -10.70 16.10
C LYS A 65 11.72 -10.22 17.52
N SER A 66 10.53 -9.69 17.74
CA SER A 66 10.06 -9.25 19.06
C SER A 66 9.99 -10.40 20.05
N ARG A 67 9.35 -11.53 19.68
CA ARG A 67 9.33 -12.75 20.51
C ARG A 67 10.73 -13.25 20.85
N THR A 68 11.64 -13.22 19.88
CA THR A 68 13.04 -13.64 20.08
C THR A 68 13.77 -12.69 21.03
N TYR A 69 13.58 -11.38 20.85
CA TYR A 69 14.17 -10.35 21.71
C TYR A 69 13.66 -10.48 23.14
N PHE A 70 12.35 -10.43 23.35
CA PHE A 70 11.73 -10.50 24.67
C PHE A 70 11.89 -11.87 25.36
N GLY A 71 12.02 -12.96 24.60
CA GLY A 71 12.27 -14.30 25.12
C GLY A 71 13.74 -14.60 25.48
N THR A 72 14.67 -13.68 25.19
CA THR A 72 16.11 -13.86 25.49
C THR A 72 16.58 -12.98 26.65
N PRO A 73 17.50 -13.46 27.52
CA PRO A 73 18.00 -12.67 28.65
C PRO A 73 18.77 -11.43 28.20
N ALA A 74 18.65 -10.32 28.94
CA ALA A 74 19.36 -9.05 28.67
C ALA A 74 20.90 -9.14 28.82
N THR A 75 21.43 -10.25 29.34
CA THR A 75 22.88 -10.49 29.42
C THR A 75 23.50 -10.99 28.12
N ASP A 76 22.68 -11.30 27.10
CA ASP A 76 23.13 -11.76 25.80
C ASP A 76 23.84 -10.62 25.05
N SER A 77 25.09 -10.86 24.61
CA SER A 77 25.88 -9.87 23.87
C SER A 77 25.24 -9.45 22.54
N SER A 78 24.32 -10.27 22.01
CA SER A 78 23.57 -9.99 20.80
C SER A 78 22.31 -9.12 21.00
N GLU A 79 21.96 -8.76 22.25
CA GLU A 79 20.77 -7.97 22.56
C GLU A 79 20.71 -6.65 21.79
N LYS A 80 21.81 -5.88 21.83
CA LYS A 80 21.90 -4.58 21.14
C LYS A 80 21.71 -4.70 19.62
N SER A 81 22.19 -5.79 19.03
CA SER A 81 21.99 -6.07 17.60
C SER A 81 20.51 -6.31 17.31
N ARG A 82 19.86 -7.20 18.08
CA ARG A 82 18.44 -7.50 17.93
C ARG A 82 17.55 -6.27 18.10
N ALA A 83 17.83 -5.44 19.11
CA ALA A 83 17.12 -4.19 19.32
C ALA A 83 17.29 -3.23 18.12
N SER A 84 18.52 -3.07 17.62
CA SER A 84 18.78 -2.24 16.44
C SER A 84 18.07 -2.77 15.18
N GLU A 85 18.01 -4.09 15.01
CA GLU A 85 17.30 -4.72 13.89
C GLU A 85 15.79 -4.49 13.98
N ILE A 86 15.19 -4.59 15.16
CA ILE A 86 13.77 -4.30 15.38
C ILE A 86 13.45 -2.85 15.03
N ARG A 87 14.25 -1.89 15.52
CA ARG A 87 14.08 -0.46 15.20
C ARG A 87 14.21 -0.19 13.70
N PHE A 88 15.17 -0.84 13.05
CA PHE A 88 15.37 -0.71 11.61
C PHE A 88 14.15 -1.22 10.82
N GLU A 89 13.63 -2.40 11.14
CA GLU A 89 12.43 -2.92 10.46
C GLU A 89 11.19 -2.08 10.74
N LEU A 90 11.01 -1.59 11.98
CA LEU A 90 9.94 -0.64 12.32
C LEU A 90 10.01 0.61 11.44
N HIS A 91 11.19 1.24 11.35
CA HIS A 91 11.36 2.43 10.53
C HIS A 91 11.08 2.16 9.05
N ARG A 92 11.52 1.01 8.54
CA ARG A 92 11.27 0.57 7.17
C ARG A 92 9.79 0.34 6.90
N LEU A 93 9.07 -0.27 7.84
CA LEU A 93 7.63 -0.47 7.79
C LEU A 93 6.88 0.88 7.77
N ILE A 94 7.18 1.78 8.72
CA ILE A 94 6.57 3.11 8.81
C ILE A 94 6.76 3.88 7.51
N THR A 95 7.98 3.91 6.98
CA THR A 95 8.28 4.60 5.73
C THR A 95 7.45 4.08 4.54
N ARG A 96 7.17 2.77 4.51
CA ARG A 96 6.33 2.16 3.46
C ARG A 96 4.86 2.51 3.64
N ILE A 97 4.37 2.45 4.87
CA ILE A 97 2.99 2.82 5.23
C ILE A 97 2.73 4.29 4.88
N GLU A 98 3.62 5.21 5.27
CA GLU A 98 3.49 6.63 4.92
C GLU A 98 3.46 6.87 3.41
N ARG A 99 4.27 6.14 2.64
CA ARG A 99 4.26 6.23 1.17
C ARG A 99 2.95 5.72 0.59
N LEU A 100 2.39 4.66 1.15
CA LEU A 100 1.13 4.07 0.72
C LEU A 100 -0.03 5.04 0.96
N GLU A 101 -0.10 5.63 2.15
CA GLU A 101 -1.13 6.60 2.52
C GLU A 101 -1.03 7.90 1.70
N ARG A 102 0.20 8.42 1.47
CA ARG A 102 0.39 9.57 0.56
C ARG A 102 -0.07 9.28 -0.86
N LYS A 103 0.04 8.03 -1.32
CA LYS A 103 -0.39 7.61 -2.66
C LYS A 103 -1.91 7.41 -2.72
N TYR A 104 -2.53 6.96 -1.63
CA TYR A 104 -3.94 6.60 -1.55
C TYR A 104 -4.55 7.04 -0.21
N ALA A 105 -5.35 8.10 -0.24
CA ALA A 105 -5.97 8.69 0.96
C ALA A 105 -6.96 7.76 1.70
N GLN A 106 -7.36 6.65 1.09
CA GLN A 106 -8.26 5.65 1.69
C GLN A 106 -7.54 4.74 2.70
N PHE A 107 -6.20 4.75 2.72
CA PHE A 107 -5.40 4.03 3.71
C PHE A 107 -5.26 4.88 4.96
N ASP A 108 -6.18 4.71 5.91
CA ASP A 108 -6.12 5.32 7.25
C ASP A 108 -5.48 4.33 8.21
N VAL A 109 -4.15 4.24 8.18
CA VAL A 109 -3.36 3.19 8.84
C VAL A 109 -2.30 3.73 9.80
N ILE A 110 -2.04 5.04 9.80
CA ILE A 110 -1.07 5.69 10.70
C ILE A 110 -1.41 5.42 12.17
N GLY A 111 -2.69 5.44 12.54
CA GLY A 111 -3.12 5.19 13.92
C GLY A 111 -2.66 3.82 14.44
N ALA A 112 -3.05 2.74 13.75
CA ALA A 112 -2.65 1.38 14.12
C ALA A 112 -1.13 1.16 14.01
N CYS A 113 -0.47 1.82 13.05
CA CYS A 113 0.99 1.78 12.95
C CYS A 113 1.67 2.42 14.17
N GLY A 114 1.11 3.51 14.70
CA GLY A 114 1.56 4.16 15.93
C GLY A 114 1.38 3.25 17.14
N GLU A 115 0.21 2.62 17.29
CA GLU A 115 -0.08 1.69 18.38
C GLU A 115 0.89 0.50 18.40
N LEU A 116 1.16 -0.09 17.23
CA LEU A 116 2.15 -1.16 17.10
C LEU A 116 3.57 -0.67 17.43
N MET A 117 3.95 0.52 16.96
CA MET A 117 5.26 1.09 17.27
C MET A 117 5.45 1.28 18.78
N ASP A 118 4.44 1.82 19.46
CA ASP A 118 4.46 2.01 20.91
C ASP A 118 4.51 0.67 21.64
N ALA A 119 3.78 -0.35 21.17
CA ALA A 119 3.83 -1.69 21.75
C ALA A 119 5.19 -2.37 21.61
N VAL A 120 5.85 -2.22 20.45
CA VAL A 120 7.15 -2.89 20.17
C VAL A 120 8.33 -2.13 20.78
N SER A 121 8.30 -0.80 20.75
CA SER A 121 9.44 0.07 21.12
C SER A 121 9.26 0.89 22.40
N GLY A 122 8.15 0.69 23.13
CA GLY A 122 7.87 1.37 24.39
C GLY A 122 8.73 0.93 25.57
N ASP A 123 8.30 1.28 26.79
CA ASP A 123 9.10 1.19 28.03
C ASP A 123 9.85 -0.13 28.27
N PRO A 124 9.30 -1.34 28.00
CA PRO A 124 10.03 -2.59 28.22
C PRO A 124 11.21 -2.79 27.27
N PHE A 125 11.20 -2.13 26.11
CA PHE A 125 12.19 -2.29 25.05
C PHE A 125 13.50 -1.53 25.34
N GLU A 126 13.41 -0.37 25.97
CA GLU A 126 14.58 0.46 26.31
C GLU A 126 15.15 0.15 27.70
N SER A 127 14.52 -0.74 28.46
CA SER A 127 14.91 -1.03 29.83
C SER A 127 16.22 -1.83 29.92
N ALA A 128 17.19 -1.31 30.66
CA ALA A 128 18.45 -2.00 30.97
C ALA A 128 18.24 -3.29 31.80
N THR A 129 17.08 -3.43 32.45
CA THR A 129 16.70 -4.60 33.26
C THR A 129 15.44 -5.26 32.70
N ARG A 130 15.38 -5.43 31.38
CA ARG A 130 14.27 -6.09 30.70
C ARG A 130 14.11 -7.52 31.21
N GLU A 131 12.89 -7.85 31.65
CA GLU A 131 12.52 -9.20 32.06
C GLU A 131 12.29 -10.09 30.82
N ILE A 132 12.53 -11.39 30.99
CA ILE A 132 12.19 -12.38 29.97
C ILE A 132 10.68 -12.54 29.99
N LEU A 133 10.05 -12.30 28.85
CA LEU A 133 8.61 -12.45 28.71
C LEU A 133 8.27 -13.80 28.10
N LEU A 134 7.21 -14.41 28.62
CA LEU A 134 6.60 -15.60 28.03
C LEU A 134 5.81 -15.22 26.77
N ALA A 135 5.58 -16.20 25.90
CA ALA A 135 4.84 -16.01 24.65
C ALA A 135 3.38 -15.56 24.87
N ASP A 136 2.80 -15.88 26.03
CA ASP A 136 1.45 -15.52 26.47
C ASP A 136 1.42 -14.26 27.34
N SER A 137 2.54 -13.55 27.50
CA SER A 137 2.55 -12.27 28.21
C SER A 137 1.67 -11.23 27.53
N ASP A 138 1.06 -10.35 28.34
CA ASP A 138 0.17 -9.30 27.86
C ASP A 138 0.82 -8.42 26.76
N LEU A 139 2.14 -8.17 26.87
CA LEU A 139 2.88 -7.42 25.86
C LEU A 139 2.96 -8.16 24.52
N MET A 140 3.28 -9.47 24.54
CA MET A 140 3.36 -10.26 23.30
C MET A 140 1.98 -10.38 22.63
N LEU A 141 0.94 -10.62 23.43
CA LEU A 141 -0.44 -10.66 22.94
C LEU A 141 -0.87 -9.30 22.36
N LYS A 142 -0.46 -8.19 22.99
CA LYS A 142 -0.71 -6.85 22.47
C LYS A 142 -0.02 -6.62 21.12
N ILE A 143 1.28 -6.93 21.00
CA ILE A 143 2.03 -6.79 19.74
C ILE A 143 1.36 -7.60 18.62
N GLU A 144 0.90 -8.82 18.92
CA GLU A 144 0.19 -9.66 17.96
C GLU A 144 -1.17 -9.08 17.56
N SER A 145 -1.95 -8.60 18.53
CA SER A 145 -3.24 -7.95 18.28
C SER A 145 -3.08 -6.70 17.42
N ASP A 146 -2.12 -5.82 17.75
CA ASP A 146 -1.88 -4.56 17.04
C ASP A 146 -1.36 -4.86 15.62
N THR A 147 -0.56 -5.93 15.46
CA THR A 147 -0.14 -6.44 14.15
C THR A 147 -1.35 -6.88 13.32
N HIS A 148 -2.26 -7.67 13.89
CA HIS A 148 -3.47 -8.09 13.19
C HIS A 148 -4.39 -6.91 12.84
N ALA A 149 -4.54 -5.95 13.75
CA ALA A 149 -5.32 -4.74 13.50
C ALA A 149 -4.75 -3.95 12.32
N LEU A 150 -3.44 -3.76 12.26
CA LEU A 150 -2.78 -3.06 11.15
C LEU A 150 -2.91 -3.82 9.82
N ILE A 151 -2.79 -5.16 9.82
CA ILE A 151 -3.03 -5.97 8.62
C ILE A 151 -4.46 -5.76 8.11
N ASN A 152 -5.45 -5.82 9.00
CA ASN A 152 -6.85 -5.62 8.62
C ASN A 152 -7.09 -4.23 8.04
N GLN A 153 -6.51 -3.17 8.63
CA GLN A 153 -6.65 -1.82 8.11
C GLN A 153 -5.97 -1.64 6.74
N LEU A 154 -4.82 -2.28 6.49
CA LEU A 154 -4.18 -2.29 5.17
C LEU A 154 -5.07 -2.96 4.11
N GLU A 155 -5.68 -4.09 4.46
CA GLU A 155 -6.62 -4.81 3.59
C GLU A 155 -7.90 -4.00 3.33
N ASP A 156 -8.47 -3.38 4.36
CA ASP A 156 -9.63 -2.49 4.23
C ASP A 156 -9.31 -1.29 3.33
N GLY A 157 -8.13 -0.69 3.49
CA GLY A 157 -7.65 0.39 2.63
C GLY A 157 -7.55 -0.04 1.16
N PHE A 158 -7.08 -1.26 0.90
CA PHE A 158 -7.02 -1.83 -0.44
C PHE A 158 -8.41 -2.03 -1.04
N VAL A 159 -9.33 -2.63 -0.29
CA VAL A 159 -10.72 -2.84 -0.73
C VAL A 159 -11.42 -1.51 -1.00
N LYS A 160 -11.25 -0.49 -0.15
CA LYS A 160 -11.83 0.85 -0.38
C LYS A 160 -11.26 1.54 -1.63
N THR A 161 -10.01 1.24 -1.99
CA THR A 161 -9.34 1.88 -3.13
C THR A 161 -9.64 1.18 -4.47
N PHE A 162 -9.79 -0.15 -4.47
CA PHE A 162 -9.86 -0.97 -5.69
C PHE A 162 -11.04 -1.94 -5.78
N GLY A 163 -11.86 -2.04 -4.73
CA GLY A 163 -13.10 -2.83 -4.69
C GLY A 163 -14.26 -2.06 -5.29
#